data_AF-A0A7W1CT64-F1
#
_entry.id   AF-A0A7W1CT64-F1
#
_cell.length_a   1.000
_cell.length_b   1.000
_cell.length_c   1.000
_cell.angle_alpha   90.00
_cell.angle_beta   90.00
_cell.angle_gamma   90.00
#
_symmetry.space_group_name_H-M   'P 1'
#
loop_
_entity.id
_entity.type
_entity.pdbx_description
1 polymer ?
#
loop_
_entity_poly.entity_id
_entity_poly.type
_entity_poly.pdbx_seq_one_letter_code
_entity_poly.pdbx_strand_id
1 'polypeptide(L)'
;MTTANKITLVRILMIPGFVLMALYYGASIKRGEPIEWQRYAAIAIFLVAAASDGLDGYIARRYNQKSALGVILDPIADKGLLLSAIITLSISNWSDVDPQYGQFPTWFPVLV
;
A
#
# COMPACT_ATOMS: atom_id res chain seq x y z
N MET A 1 6.09 -11.46 21.49
CA MET A 1 6.04 -10.90 20.13
C MET A 1 7.36 -10.20 19.85
N THR A 2 8.05 -10.53 18.76
CA THR A 2 9.31 -9.90 18.37
C THR A 2 9.08 -8.45 17.92
N THR A 3 10.12 -7.62 17.92
CA THR A 3 10.08 -6.25 17.37
C THR A 3 9.74 -6.25 15.88
N ALA A 4 10.23 -7.24 15.13
CA ALA A 4 9.88 -7.45 13.73
C ALA A 4 8.37 -7.66 13.54
N ASN A 5 7.74 -8.57 14.30
CA ASN A 5 6.30 -8.84 14.15
C ASN A 5 5.42 -7.60 14.44
N LYS A 6 5.86 -6.68 15.31
CA LYS A 6 5.12 -5.43 15.55
C LYS A 6 5.18 -4.51 14.34
N ILE A 7 6.33 -4.42 13.67
CA ILE A 7 6.51 -3.62 12.45
C ILE A 7 5.65 -4.19 11.32
N THR A 8 5.65 -5.51 11.14
CA THR A 8 4.83 -6.18 10.13
C THR A 8 3.33 -5.97 10.39
N LEU A 9 2.87 -6.04 11.66
CA LEU A 9 1.48 -5.78 12.02
C LEU A 9 1.07 -4.32 11.72
N VAL A 10 1.94 -3.36 12.04
CA VAL A 10 1.72 -1.94 11.72
C VAL A 10 1.64 -1.73 10.21
N ARG A 11 2.48 -2.41 9.41
CA ARG A 11 2.40 -2.35 7.94
C ARG A 11 1.06 -2.88 7.41
N ILE A 12 0.61 -4.02 7.93
CA ILE A 12 -0.69 -4.58 7.54
C ILE A 12 -1.82 -3.60 7.86
N LEU A 13 -1.73 -2.85 8.96
CA LEU A 13 -2.69 -1.79 9.30
C LEU A 13 -2.58 -0.56 8.38
N MET A 14 -1.38 -0.24 7.90
CA MET A 14 -1.13 0.86 6.98
C MET A 14 -1.72 0.60 5.59
N ILE A 15 -1.82 -0.66 5.14
CA ILE A 15 -2.38 -1.02 3.83
C ILE A 15 -3.84 -0.51 3.67
N PRO A 16 -4.80 -0.82 4.57
CA PRO A 16 -6.13 -0.22 4.53
C PRO A 16 -6.12 1.31 4.56
N GLY A 17 -5.23 1.91 5.35
CA GLY A 17 -5.09 3.37 5.43
C GLY A 17 -4.69 3.98 4.09
N PHE A 18 -3.72 3.37 3.40
CA PHE A 18 -3.32 3.74 2.05
C PHE A 18 -4.49 3.60 1.06
N VAL A 19 -5.17 2.44 1.05
CA VAL A 19 -6.30 2.17 0.15
C VAL A 19 -7.42 3.20 0.34
N LEU A 20 -7.77 3.52 1.59
CA LEU A 20 -8.80 4.51 1.90
C LEU A 20 -8.44 5.90 1.39
N MET A 21 -7.20 6.37 1.66
CA MET A 21 -6.76 7.69 1.19
C MET A 21 -6.73 7.76 -0.35
N ALA A 22 -6.28 6.70 -0.99
CA ALA A 22 -6.24 6.60 -2.45
C ALA A 22 -7.64 6.59 -3.09
N LEU A 23 -8.60 5.86 -2.50
CA LEU A 23 -9.99 5.87 -2.93
C LEU A 23 -10.65 7.23 -2.68
N TYR A 24 -10.38 7.88 -1.54
CA TYR A 24 -10.90 9.21 -1.25
C TYR A 24 -10.39 10.26 -2.22
N TYR A 25 -9.11 10.22 -2.58
CA TYR A 25 -8.55 11.10 -3.60
C TYR A 25 -9.23 10.90 -4.95
N GLY A 26 -9.35 9.65 -5.41
CA GLY A 26 -10.07 9.36 -6.67
C GLY A 26 -11.54 9.79 -6.63
N ALA A 27 -12.19 9.72 -5.46
CA ALA A 27 -13.54 10.26 -5.27
C ALA A 27 -13.58 11.79 -5.26
N SER A 28 -12.52 12.47 -4.81
CA SER A 28 -12.39 13.93 -4.84
C SER A 28 -12.28 14.46 -6.28
N ILE A 29 -11.50 13.78 -7.12
CA ILE A 29 -11.42 14.06 -8.56
C ILE A 29 -12.78 13.91 -9.23
N LYS A 30 -13.50 12.81 -8.96
CA LYS A 30 -14.85 12.58 -9.50
C LYS A 30 -15.86 13.66 -9.10
N ARG A 31 -15.65 14.34 -7.97
CA ARG A 31 -16.48 15.46 -7.50
C ARG A 31 -16.09 16.80 -8.15
N GLY A 32 -14.98 16.87 -8.88
CA GLY A 32 -14.46 18.10 -9.49
C GLY A 32 -13.68 19.01 -8.54
N GLU A 33 -13.46 18.57 -7.29
CA GLU A 33 -12.66 19.28 -6.29
C GLU A 33 -11.54 18.36 -5.80
N PRO A 34 -10.41 18.29 -6.53
CA PRO A 34 -9.28 17.44 -6.15
C PRO A 34 -8.67 17.91 -4.82
N ILE A 35 -8.70 17.03 -3.81
CA ILE A 35 -8.13 17.32 -2.49
C ILE A 35 -6.71 16.75 -2.44
N GLU A 36 -5.73 17.56 -2.84
CA GLU A 36 -4.32 17.14 -2.95
C GLU A 36 -3.71 16.58 -1.66
N TRP A 37 -4.17 17.02 -0.49
CA TRP A 37 -3.74 16.44 0.79
C TRP A 37 -3.98 14.92 0.84
N GLN A 38 -5.07 14.42 0.26
CA GLN A 38 -5.38 12.98 0.24
C GLN A 38 -4.37 12.20 -0.61
N ARG A 39 -3.92 12.81 -1.72
CA ARG A 39 -2.87 12.26 -2.59
C ARG A 39 -1.55 12.16 -1.84
N TYR A 40 -1.12 13.24 -1.20
CA TYR A 40 0.13 13.25 -0.42
C TYR A 40 0.08 12.29 0.76
N ALA A 41 -1.07 12.20 1.45
CA ALA A 41 -1.26 11.23 2.53
C ALA A 41 -1.15 9.79 2.03
N ALA A 42 -1.79 9.44 0.91
CA ALA A 42 -1.69 8.10 0.31
C ALA A 42 -0.23 7.77 -0.05
N ILE A 43 0.48 8.68 -0.73
CA ILE A 43 1.89 8.50 -1.10
C ILE A 43 2.78 8.34 0.15
N ALA A 44 2.56 9.15 1.19
CA ALA A 44 3.33 9.08 2.43
C ALA A 44 3.11 7.74 3.14
N ILE A 45 1.86 7.27 3.26
CA ILE A 45 1.56 5.97 3.87
C ILE A 45 2.21 4.84 3.06
N PHE A 46 2.13 4.88 1.73
CA PHE A 46 2.76 3.89 0.86
C PHE A 46 4.28 3.85 1.04
N LEU A 47 4.95 5.01 1.05
CA LEU A 47 6.39 5.11 1.25
C LEU A 47 6.81 4.57 2.62
N VAL A 48 6.09 4.93 3.68
CA VAL A 48 6.38 4.44 5.04
C VAL A 48 6.14 2.92 5.13
N ALA A 49 5.07 2.41 4.54
CA ALA A 49 4.77 0.98 4.52
C ALA A 49 5.84 0.19 3.76
N ALA A 50 6.27 0.67 2.60
CA ALA A 50 7.34 0.07 1.79
C ALA A 50 8.70 0.12 2.50
N ALA A 51 9.06 1.26 3.10
CA ALA A 51 10.31 1.39 3.86
C ALA A 51 10.33 0.47 5.10
N SER A 52 9.17 0.25 5.72
CA SER A 52 9.02 -0.62 6.88
C SER A 52 9.25 -2.10 6.57
N ASP A 53 9.19 -2.52 5.31
CA ASP A 53 9.51 -3.89 4.84
C ASP A 53 11.01 -4.17 4.73
N GLY A 54 11.77 -3.19 4.22
CA GLY A 54 13.22 -3.28 4.25
C GLY A 54 13.75 -3.32 5.69
N LEU A 55 13.10 -2.58 6.61
CA LEU A 55 13.58 -2.39 7.98
C LEU A 55 13.34 -3.63 8.87
N ASP A 56 12.16 -4.25 8.84
CA ASP A 56 11.91 -5.45 9.66
C ASP A 56 12.63 -6.68 9.11
N GLY A 57 12.72 -6.83 7.78
CA GLY A 57 13.55 -7.85 7.15
C GLY A 57 15.05 -7.70 7.48
N TYR A 58 15.53 -6.47 7.67
CA TYR A 58 16.90 -6.19 8.13
C TYR A 58 17.08 -6.55 9.62
N ILE A 59 16.14 -6.13 10.48
CA ILE A 59 16.17 -6.42 11.92
C ILE A 59 16.06 -7.92 12.19
N ALA A 60 15.15 -8.63 11.50
CA ALA A 60 14.98 -10.08 11.65
C ALA A 60 16.27 -10.84 11.28
N ARG A 61 16.95 -10.43 10.20
CA ARG A 61 18.25 -11.00 9.78
C ARG A 61 19.36 -10.68 10.77
N ARG A 62 19.43 -9.45 11.28
CA ARG A 62 20.51 -9.00 12.18
C ARG A 62 20.41 -9.59 13.59
N TYR A 63 19.20 -9.82 14.10
CA TYR A 63 18.98 -10.38 15.44
C TYR A 63 18.69 -11.90 15.44
N ASN A 64 18.75 -12.56 14.28
CA ASN A 64 18.46 -13.98 14.09
C ASN A 64 17.08 -14.40 14.66
N GLN A 65 16.14 -13.46 14.72
CA GLN A 65 14.81 -13.64 15.30
C GLN A 65 13.86 -14.20 14.24
N LYS A 66 14.04 -15.47 13.86
CA LYS A 66 13.09 -16.18 13.02
C LYS A 66 11.90 -16.64 13.85
N SER A 67 10.74 -16.02 13.66
CA SER A 67 9.47 -16.49 14.23
C SER A 67 8.65 -17.18 13.15
N ALA A 68 7.94 -18.27 13.49
CA ALA A 68 7.07 -18.98 12.55
C ALA A 68 5.98 -18.08 11.96
N LEU A 69 5.51 -17.09 12.74
CA LEU A 69 4.53 -16.09 12.29
C LEU A 69 5.14 -15.11 11.29
N GLY A 70 6.38 -14.64 11.52
CA GLY A 70 7.06 -13.70 10.61
C GLY A 70 7.29 -14.31 9.23
N VAL A 71 7.66 -15.60 9.16
CA VAL A 71 7.85 -16.34 7.90
C VAL A 71 6.56 -16.39 7.05
N ILE A 72 5.39 -16.41 7.69
CA ILE A 72 4.09 -16.42 6.99
C ILE A 72 3.63 -15.00 6.65
N LEU A 73 3.90 -14.04 7.52
CA LEU A 73 3.46 -12.65 7.36
C LEU A 73 4.29 -11.89 6.31
N ASP A 74 5.59 -12.19 6.16
CA ASP A 74 6.48 -11.54 5.19
C ASP A 74 5.93 -11.63 3.74
N PRO A 75 5.61 -12.82 3.18
CA PRO A 75 5.08 -12.92 1.82
C PRO A 75 3.73 -12.20 1.62
N ILE A 76 2.89 -12.17 2.67
CA ILE A 76 1.57 -11.52 2.64
C ILE A 76 1.74 -10.00 2.64
N ALA A 77 2.66 -9.49 3.45
CA ALA A 77 2.92 -8.06 3.56
C ALA A 77 3.61 -7.51 2.31
N ASP A 78 4.59 -8.26 1.77
CA ASP A 78 5.36 -7.91 0.58
C ASP A 78 4.47 -7.82 -0.68
N LYS A 79 3.62 -8.83 -0.90
CA LYS A 79 2.66 -8.82 -2.01
C LYS A 79 1.43 -7.96 -1.73
N GLY A 80 1.01 -7.84 -0.48
CA GLY A 80 -0.22 -7.16 -0.09
C GLY A 80 -0.19 -5.66 -0.40
N LEU A 81 0.92 -4.98 -0.08
CA LEU A 81 1.07 -3.56 -0.38
C LEU A 81 1.04 -3.31 -1.89
N LEU A 82 1.79 -4.10 -2.66
CA LEU A 82 1.88 -4.00 -4.12
C LEU A 82 0.55 -4.28 -4.81
N LEU A 83 -0.12 -5.38 -4.46
CA LEU A 83 -1.44 -5.74 -4.99
C LEU A 83 -2.49 -4.69 -4.61
N SER A 84 -2.49 -4.22 -3.37
CA SER A 84 -3.44 -3.17 -2.93
C SER A 84 -3.25 -1.87 -3.71
N ALA A 85 -2.02 -1.48 -4.02
CA ALA A 85 -1.72 -0.30 -4.83
C ALA A 85 -2.22 -0.48 -6.26
N ILE A 86 -1.88 -1.59 -6.91
CA ILE A 86 -2.28 -1.88 -8.29
C ILE A 86 -3.81 -1.94 -8.42
N ILE A 87 -4.49 -2.65 -7.53
CA ILE A 87 -5.96 -2.74 -7.51
C ILE A 87 -6.57 -1.35 -7.31
N THR A 88 -6.06 -0.58 -6.34
CA THR A 88 -6.62 0.74 -6.05
C THR A 88 -6.40 1.71 -7.19
N LEU A 89 -5.24 1.70 -7.85
CA LEU A 89 -4.95 2.52 -9.04
C LEU A 89 -5.71 2.06 -10.30
N SER A 90 -6.13 0.80 -10.34
CA SER A 90 -6.99 0.29 -11.43
C SER A 90 -8.44 0.72 -11.26
N ILE A 91 -8.93 0.82 -10.01
CA ILE A 91 -10.33 1.19 -9.72
C ILE A 91 -10.50 2.70 -9.50
N SER A 92 -9.52 3.37 -8.90
CA SER A 92 -9.53 4.80 -8.63
C SER A 92 -8.83 5.56 -9.75
N ASN A 93 -9.50 6.58 -10.27
CA ASN A 93 -8.92 7.44 -11.28
C ASN A 93 -8.27 8.65 -10.63
N TRP A 94 -7.00 8.84 -10.90
CA TRP A 94 -6.18 9.93 -10.36
C TRP A 94 -5.91 11.04 -11.40
N SER A 95 -6.58 11.01 -12.56
CA SER A 95 -6.44 11.96 -13.66
C SER A 95 -7.60 12.96 -13.68
N ASP A 96 -7.27 14.24 -13.52
CA ASP A 96 -8.21 15.37 -13.68
C ASP A 96 -8.39 15.78 -15.16
N VAL A 97 -7.49 15.35 -16.04
CA VAL A 97 -7.43 15.81 -17.44
C VAL A 97 -8.18 14.87 -18.38
N ASP A 98 -8.13 13.57 -18.12
CA ASP A 98 -8.85 12.58 -18.93
C ASP A 98 -9.26 11.36 -18.08
N PRO A 99 -10.57 11.05 -17.98
CA PRO A 99 -11.09 9.92 -17.24
C PRO A 99 -10.60 8.54 -17.70
N GLN A 100 -10.05 8.41 -18.90
CA GLN A 100 -9.62 7.12 -19.46
C GLN A 100 -8.13 6.82 -19.22
N TYR A 101 -7.29 7.84 -18.97
CA TYR A 101 -5.83 7.66 -18.83
C TYR A 101 -5.35 7.37 -17.41
N GLY A 102 -6.11 7.76 -16.38
CA GLY A 102 -5.69 7.61 -14.99
C GLY A 102 -6.09 6.29 -14.32
N GLN A 103 -6.57 5.29 -15.09
CA GLN A 103 -6.92 3.97 -14.58
C GLN A 103 -5.99 2.92 -15.18
N PHE A 104 -5.37 2.09 -14.33
CA PHE A 104 -4.72 0.87 -14.82
C PHE A 104 -5.78 -0.08 -15.41
N PRO A 105 -5.47 -0.78 -16.52
CA PRO A 105 -6.41 -1.73 -17.09
C PRO A 105 -6.80 -2.80 -16.07
N THR A 106 -8.09 -3.10 -15.93
CA THR A 106 -8.62 -4.03 -14.91
C THR A 106 -8.14 -5.47 -15.08
N TRP A 107 -7.61 -5.84 -16.24
CA TRP A 107 -6.95 -7.14 -16.46
C TRP A 107 -5.55 -7.20 -15.85
N PHE A 108 -4.89 -6.05 -15.64
CA PHE A 108 -3.51 -6.00 -15.13
C PHE A 108 -3.40 -6.52 -13.68
N PRO A 109 -4.29 -6.15 -12.73
CA PRO A 109 -4.34 -6.76 -11.40
C PRO A 109 -4.56 -8.28 -11.38
N VAL A 110 -5.16 -8.86 -12.44
CA VAL A 110 -5.42 -10.30 -12.53
C VAL A 110 -4.16 -11.08 -12.95
N LEU A 111 -3.21 -10.42 -13.60
CA LEU A 111 -1.96 -11.03 -14.07
C LEU A 111 -0.83 -11.02 -13.03
N VAL A 112 -0.89 -10.13 -12.04
CA VAL A 112 0.13 -9.93 -10.99
C VAL A 112 -0.17 -10.82 -9.79
#